data_AF-A0A7L3USY2-F1
#
_entry.id   AF-A0A7L3USY2-F1
#
_cell.length_a   1.000
_cell.length_b   1.000
_cell.length_c   1.000
_cell.angle_alpha   90.00
_cell.angle_beta   90.00
_cell.angle_gamma   90.00
#
_symmetry.space_group_name_H-M   'P 1'
#
loop_
_entity.id
_entity.type
_entity.pdbx_description
1 polymer ?
#
loop_
_entity_poly.entity_id
_entity_poly.type
_entity_poly.pdbx_seq_one_letter_code
_entity_poly.pdbx_strand_id
1 'polypeptide(L)' 'RALLRGALGLSLALLLLWASVFLYGSFYWAYLPAAAVLRPLHLAFRSDCERPGPELCSFPTANVSLLGE' A
#
# COMPACT_ATOMS: atom_id res chain seq x y z
N ARG A 1 3.32 -51.46 2.93
CA ARG A 1 4.50 -50.59 2.70
C ARG A 1 4.23 -49.50 1.65
N ALA A 2 3.68 -49.84 0.47
CA ALA A 2 3.33 -48.84 -0.57
C ALA A 2 2.30 -47.80 -0.11
N LEU A 3 1.22 -48.23 0.57
CA LEU A 3 0.20 -47.32 1.12
C LEU A 3 0.77 -46.31 2.11
N LEU A 4 1.66 -46.74 3.01
CA LEU A 4 2.30 -45.87 4.00
C LEU A 4 3.20 -44.81 3.32
N ARG A 5 3.94 -45.22 2.29
CA ARG A 5 4.78 -44.31 1.49
C ARG A 5 3.93 -43.31 0.70
N GLY A 6 2.81 -43.75 0.12
CA GLY A 6 1.87 -42.89 -0.58
C GLY A 6 1.20 -41.88 0.37
N ALA A 7 0.73 -42.33 1.52
CA ALA A 7 0.14 -41.46 2.55
C ALA A 7 1.15 -40.43 3.08
N LEU A 8 2.39 -40.84 3.33
CA LEU A 8 3.46 -39.93 3.74
C LEU A 8 3.75 -38.88 2.66
N GLY A 9 3.87 -39.29 1.39
CA GLY A 9 4.07 -38.39 0.26
C GLY A 9 2.94 -37.37 0.10
N LEU A 10 1.68 -37.82 0.18
CA LEU A 10 0.51 -36.93 0.13
C LEU A 10 0.49 -35.95 1.31
N SER A 11 0.81 -36.42 2.52
CA SER A 11 0.86 -35.57 3.70
C SER A 11 1.93 -34.48 3.59
N LEU A 12 3.12 -34.81 3.09
CA LEU A 12 4.19 -33.85 2.82
C LEU A 12 3.77 -32.83 1.76
N ALA A 13 3.13 -33.26 0.68
CA ALA A 13 2.65 -32.38 -0.38
C ALA A 13 1.59 -31.39 0.14
N LEU A 14 0.63 -31.87 0.93
CA LEU A 14 -0.39 -31.02 1.56
C LEU A 14 0.24 -30.03 2.54
N LEU A 15 1.21 -30.47 3.35
CA LEU A 15 1.87 -29.62 4.32
C LEU A 15 2.71 -28.53 3.65
N LEU A 16 3.42 -28.87 2.56
CA LEU A 16 4.15 -27.90 1.74
C LEU A 16 3.20 -26.91 1.05
N LEU A 17 2.09 -27.38 0.51
CA LEU A 17 1.07 -26.53 -0.11
C LEU A 17 0.52 -25.53 0.92
N TRP A 18 0.10 -26.01 2.08
CA TRP A 18 -0.40 -25.15 3.16
C TRP A 18 0.65 -24.16 3.66
N ALA A 19 1.91 -24.61 3.85
CA ALA A 19 2.99 -23.72 4.23
C ALA A 19 3.22 -22.62 3.18
N SER A 20 3.18 -22.96 1.88
CA SER A 20 3.34 -21.99 0.80
C SER A 20 2.23 -20.93 0.79
N VAL A 21 0.97 -21.34 0.99
CA VAL A 21 -0.18 -20.42 1.05
C VAL A 21 -0.07 -19.49 2.26
N PHE A 22 0.30 -20.02 3.42
CA PHE A 22 0.48 -19.23 4.63
C PHE A 22 1.62 -18.22 4.51
N LEU A 23 2.76 -18.64 3.95
CA LEU A 23 3.89 -17.75 3.70
C LEU A 23 3.52 -16.66 2.69
N TYR A 24 2.87 -17.01 1.58
CA TYR A 24 2.42 -16.03 0.61
C TYR A 24 1.46 -15.01 1.24
N GLY A 25 0.45 -15.47 1.98
CA GLY A 25 -0.53 -14.60 2.62
C GLY A 25 0.10 -13.66 3.66
N SER A 26 0.99 -14.18 4.51
CA SER A 26 1.67 -13.38 5.52
C SER A 26 2.63 -12.36 4.92
N PHE A 27 3.43 -12.75 3.92
CA PHE A 27 4.29 -11.81 3.20
C PHE A 27 3.49 -10.76 2.44
N TYR A 28 2.41 -11.17 1.77
CA TYR A 28 1.51 -10.25 1.10
C TYR A 28 1.00 -9.18 2.08
N TRP A 29 0.49 -9.60 3.24
CA TRP A 29 -0.07 -8.68 4.22
C TRP A 29 0.98 -7.80 4.92
N ALA A 30 2.14 -8.35 5.23
CA ALA A 30 3.16 -7.62 5.98
C ALA A 30 3.95 -6.63 5.10
N TYR A 31 4.10 -6.92 3.80
CA TYR A 31 5.01 -6.16 2.94
C TYR A 31 4.34 -5.42 1.79
N LEU A 32 3.16 -5.83 1.31
CA LEU A 32 2.46 -4.99 0.35
C LEU A 32 1.84 -3.81 1.10
N PRO A 33 2.31 -2.58 0.83
CA PRO A 33 1.67 -1.42 1.42
C PRO A 33 0.22 -1.36 0.95
N ALA A 34 -0.66 -0.89 1.84
CA ALA A 34 -2.04 -0.59 1.46
C ALA A 34 -2.03 0.29 0.21
N ALA A 35 -2.93 0.01 -0.75
CA ALA A 35 -3.03 0.76 -1.99
C ALA A 35 -3.18 2.25 -1.67
N ALA A 36 -2.11 3.01 -1.90
CA ALA A 36 -2.05 4.44 -1.63
C ALA A 36 -2.03 5.18 -2.97
N VAL A 37 -2.99 6.08 -3.15
CA VAL A 37 -3.04 6.96 -4.32
C VAL A 37 -2.02 8.08 -4.12
N LEU A 38 -0.86 7.94 -4.76
CA LEU A 38 0.15 8.98 -4.80
C LEU A 38 -0.14 9.90 -5.99
N ARG A 39 -0.51 11.16 -5.71
CA ARG A 39 -0.74 12.19 -6.73
C ARG A 39 0.05 13.46 -6.38
N PRO A 40 0.57 14.18 -7.39
CA PRO A 40 1.24 15.45 -7.15
C PRO A 40 0.24 16.47 -6.57
N LEU A 41 0.58 17.06 -5.42
CA LEU A 41 -0.17 18.12 -4.77
C LEU A 41 0.45 19.46 -5.15
N HIS A 42 -0.35 20.41 -5.62
CA HIS A 42 0.10 21.77 -5.88
C HIS A 42 -0.44 22.70 -4.80
N LEU A 43 0.44 23.17 -3.93
CA LEU A 43 0.11 24.10 -2.87
C LEU A 43 0.03 25.51 -3.46
N ALA A 44 -1.11 26.16 -3.26
CA ALA A 44 -1.33 27.55 -3.62
C ALA A 44 -1.37 28.42 -2.36
N PHE A 45 -0.80 29.61 -2.50
CA PHE A 45 -0.85 30.67 -1.50
C PHE A 45 -1.62 31.85 -2.07
N ARG A 46 -2.32 32.55 -1.18
CA ARG A 46 -3.00 33.80 -1.52
C ARG A 46 -2.00 34.92 -1.80
N SER A 47 -2.29 35.69 -2.84
CA SER A 47 -1.54 36.87 -3.26
C SER A 47 -2.22 38.19 -2.87
N ASP A 48 -3.44 38.14 -2.35
CA ASP A 48 -4.26 39.27 -1.87
C ASP A 48 -3.84 39.77 -0.48
N CYS A 49 -2.55 40.09 -0.33
CA CYS A 49 -2.01 40.59 0.94
C CYS A 49 -2.09 42.11 1.02
N GLU A 50 -2.42 42.63 2.19
CA GLU A 50 -2.45 44.08 2.46
C GLU A 50 -1.05 44.72 2.49
N ARG A 51 0.00 43.92 2.68
CA ARG A 51 1.40 44.31 2.49
C ARG A 51 2.13 43.27 1.65
N PRO A 52 2.54 43.59 0.41
CA PRO A 52 3.41 42.72 -0.37
C PRO A 52 4.81 42.74 0.24
N GLY A 53 5.22 41.61 0.82
CA GLY A 53 6.56 41.37 1.38
C GLY A 53 7.12 40.03 0.91
N PRO A 54 8.37 39.68 1.29
CA PRO A 54 8.96 38.38 0.97
C PRO A 54 8.29 37.20 1.71
N GLU A 55 7.49 37.49 2.73
CA GLU A 55 6.79 36.51 3.56
C GLU A 55 5.45 36.11 2.93
N LEU A 56 5.13 34.81 2.99
CA LEU A 56 3.85 34.29 2.53
C LEU A 56 2.74 34.69 3.52
N CYS A 57 1.70 35.35 3.04
CA CYS A 57 0.68 35.94 3.93
C CYS A 57 -0.50 35.01 4.24
N SER A 58 -0.43 33.74 3.82
CA SER A 58 -1.50 32.76 4.02
C SER A 58 -0.94 31.38 4.26
N PHE A 59 -1.75 30.53 4.89
CA PHE A 59 -1.45 29.11 5.03
C PHE A 59 -1.60 28.40 3.67
N PRO A 60 -0.77 27.38 3.38
CA PRO A 60 -0.84 26.64 2.12
C PRO A 60 -2.18 25.93 1.98
N THR A 61 -2.82 26.05 0.81
CA THR A 61 -4.07 25.35 0.49
C THR A 61 -3.92 24.58 -0.81
N ALA A 62 -4.65 23.47 -0.94
CA ALA A 62 -4.70 22.69 -2.17
C ALA A 62 -6.03 21.96 -2.27
N ASN A 63 -6.58 21.91 -3.48
CA ASN A 63 -7.77 21.12 -3.77
C ASN A 63 -7.33 19.71 -4.18
N VAL A 64 -7.86 18.70 -3.47
CA VAL A 64 -7.59 17.30 -3.76
C VAL A 64 -8.85 16.64 -4.32
N SER A 65 -8.76 16.06 -5.52
CA SER A 65 -9.83 15.24 -6.09
C SER A 65 -9.55 13.77 -5.79
N LEU A 66 -10.53 13.05 -5.22
CA LEU A 66 -10.40 11.62 -4.93
C LEU A 66 -10.59 10.77 -6.20
N LEU A 67 -11.43 11.23 -7.15
CA LEU A 67 -11.80 10.47 -8.35
C LEU A 67 -10.82 10.57 -9.52
N GLY A 68 -9.76 11.39 -9.42
CA GLY A 68 -8.89 11.67 -10.56
C GLY A 68 -9.54 12.67 -11.51
N GLU A 69 -8.73 13.30 -12.35
CA GLU A 69 -9.22 14.08 -13.50
C GLU A 69 -9.53 13.17 -14.68
#